data_AF-A0A1F8V5S2-F1
#
_entry.id   AF-A0A1F8V5S2-F1
#
_cell.length_a   1.000
_cell.length_b   1.000
_cell.length_c   1.000
_cell.angle_alpha   90.00
_cell.angle_beta   90.00
_cell.angle_gamma   90.00
#
_symmetry.space_group_name_H-M   'P 1'
#
loop_
_entity.id
_entity.type
_entity.pdbx_description
1 polymer ?
#
loop_
_entity_poly.entity_id
_entity_poly.type
_entity_poly.pdbx_seq_one_letter_code
_entity_poly.pdbx_strand_id
1 'polypeptide(L)'
;MKVLCFSRYQRYLYPKGVGNLDDFAGFLNKCGSKFVQLVFLSEENCVHPYYIMEDAERVYINVDQVSQISEEEVFVLPSVEYDRRLCECVGCLCTNCANYEDDQIGENFKGHRDKLCLDGTCYAYTPV
;
A
#
# COMPACT_ATOMS: atom_id res chain seq x y z
N MET A 1 -10.41 -2.02 2.29
CA MET A 1 -10.89 -2.72 1.07
C MET A 1 -10.08 -4.00 0.88
N LYS A 2 -10.65 -5.04 0.28
CA LYS A 2 -9.92 -6.29 0.01
C LYS A 2 -9.08 -6.18 -1.26
N VAL A 3 -7.89 -6.77 -1.22
CA VAL A 3 -6.95 -6.84 -2.36
C VAL A 3 -6.42 -8.26 -2.55
N LEU A 4 -5.98 -8.56 -3.76
CA LEU A 4 -5.31 -9.80 -4.13
C LEU A 4 -3.84 -9.76 -3.73
N CYS A 5 -3.36 -10.82 -3.12
CA CYS A 5 -1.96 -11.00 -2.74
C CYS A 5 -1.38 -12.20 -3.49
N PHE A 6 -0.39 -11.96 -4.35
CA PHE A 6 0.33 -13.04 -5.06
C PHE A 6 1.62 -13.45 -4.35
N SER A 7 2.16 -12.56 -3.51
CA SER A 7 3.29 -12.83 -2.63
C SER A 7 3.22 -11.91 -1.41
N ARG A 8 4.20 -12.02 -0.50
CA ARG A 8 4.28 -11.22 0.73
C ARG A 8 4.35 -9.70 0.47
N TYR A 9 4.75 -9.27 -0.73
CA TYR A 9 5.01 -7.87 -1.08
C TYR A 9 4.22 -7.38 -2.29
N GLN A 10 3.27 -8.18 -2.79
CA GLN A 10 2.57 -7.88 -4.04
C GLN A 10 1.06 -7.85 -3.82
N ARG A 11 0.51 -6.63 -3.76
CA ARG A 11 -0.93 -6.37 -3.62
C ARG A 11 -1.49 -5.84 -4.94
N TYR A 12 -2.65 -6.33 -5.32
CA TYR A 12 -3.37 -5.89 -6.52
C TYR A 12 -4.84 -5.63 -6.23
N LEU A 13 -5.39 -4.59 -6.83
CA LEU A 13 -6.84 -4.41 -6.84
C LEU A 13 -7.51 -5.51 -7.67
N TYR A 14 -8.68 -5.95 -7.20
CA TYR A 14 -9.52 -6.84 -8.00
C TYR A 14 -9.96 -6.16 -9.31
N PRO A 15 -10.13 -6.93 -10.40
CA PRO A 15 -10.79 -6.44 -11.60
C PRO A 15 -12.19 -5.90 -11.30
N LYS A 16 -12.66 -4.98 -12.13
CA LYS A 16 -14.01 -4.40 -11.98
C LYS A 16 -15.07 -5.51 -11.97
N GLY A 17 -15.91 -5.52 -10.92
CA GLY A 17 -16.98 -6.51 -10.74
C GLY A 17 -16.55 -7.81 -10.07
N VAL A 18 -15.29 -7.90 -9.63
CA VAL A 18 -14.74 -8.99 -8.80
C VAL A 18 -14.41 -8.39 -7.42
N GLY A 19 -14.73 -9.09 -6.33
CA GLY A 19 -14.56 -8.53 -4.97
C GLY A 19 -13.97 -9.47 -3.93
N ASN A 20 -13.71 -10.73 -4.28
CA ASN A 20 -13.17 -11.76 -3.39
C ASN A 20 -12.42 -12.83 -4.19
N LEU A 21 -11.69 -13.71 -3.50
CA LEU A 21 -10.92 -14.79 -4.12
C LEU A 21 -11.74 -15.74 -4.99
N ASP A 22 -12.93 -16.14 -4.56
CA ASP A 22 -13.77 -17.10 -5.28
C ASP A 22 -14.21 -16.54 -6.64
N ASP A 23 -14.66 -15.28 -6.64
CA ASP A 23 -15.02 -14.56 -7.85
C ASP A 23 -13.81 -14.37 -8.77
N PHE A 24 -12.62 -14.14 -8.20
CA PHE A 24 -11.40 -13.98 -8.99
C PHE A 24 -10.96 -15.30 -9.63
N ALA A 25 -11.01 -16.41 -8.90
CA ALA A 25 -10.76 -17.73 -9.46
C ALA A 25 -11.76 -18.05 -10.60
N GLY A 26 -13.04 -17.72 -10.40
CA GLY A 26 -14.05 -17.81 -11.44
C GLY A 26 -13.78 -16.91 -12.66
N PHE A 27 -13.26 -15.71 -12.43
CA PHE A 27 -12.85 -14.78 -13.48
C PHE A 27 -11.67 -15.35 -14.31
N LEU A 28 -10.64 -15.87 -13.66
CA LEU A 28 -9.48 -16.47 -14.34
C LEU A 28 -9.89 -17.64 -15.24
N ASN A 29 -10.75 -18.53 -14.73
CA ASN A 29 -11.24 -19.69 -15.48
C ASN A 29 -12.04 -19.31 -16.74
N LYS A 30 -12.67 -18.13 -16.75
CA LYS A 30 -13.44 -17.63 -17.90
C LYS A 30 -12.59 -16.85 -18.91
N CYS A 31 -11.55 -16.15 -18.43
CA CYS A 31 -10.83 -15.18 -19.24
C CYS A 31 -10.00 -15.84 -20.35
N GLY A 32 -9.58 -17.10 -20.19
CA GLY A 32 -8.82 -17.89 -21.19
C GLY A 32 -7.42 -17.36 -21.53
N SER A 33 -7.10 -16.13 -21.12
CA SER A 33 -5.83 -15.45 -21.31
C SER A 33 -4.85 -15.78 -20.20
N LYS A 34 -3.59 -16.04 -20.58
CA LYS A 34 -2.48 -16.26 -19.62
C LYS A 34 -2.08 -14.99 -18.86
N PHE A 35 -2.29 -13.83 -19.48
CA PHE A 35 -1.99 -12.53 -18.88
C PHE A 35 -3.29 -11.82 -18.50
N VAL A 36 -3.33 -11.36 -17.26
CA VAL A 36 -4.46 -10.59 -16.72
C VAL A 36 -3.95 -9.19 -16.35
N GLN A 37 -4.67 -8.18 -16.82
CA GLN A 37 -4.42 -6.80 -16.42
C GLN A 37 -4.94 -6.57 -15.01
N LEU A 38 -4.07 -6.13 -14.11
CA LEU A 38 -4.39 -5.77 -12.72
C LEU A 38 -3.83 -4.39 -12.39
N VAL A 39 -4.25 -3.85 -11.26
CA VAL A 39 -3.69 -2.60 -10.70
C VAL A 39 -2.84 -2.97 -9.50
N PHE A 40 -1.52 -2.79 -9.61
CA PHE A 40 -0.54 -3.00 -8.56
C PHE A 40 -0.54 -1.83 -7.58
N LEU A 41 -0.53 -2.12 -6.28
CA LEU A 41 -0.39 -1.12 -5.22
C LEU A 41 1.08 -1.06 -4.79
N SER A 42 1.76 0.02 -5.17
CA SER A 42 3.17 0.24 -4.83
C SER A 42 3.36 0.54 -3.34
N GLU A 43 4.41 -0.03 -2.74
CA GLU A 43 4.86 0.27 -1.37
C GLU A 43 6.01 1.28 -1.33
N GLU A 44 6.41 1.87 -2.47
CA GLU A 44 7.57 2.78 -2.53
C GLU A 44 7.41 4.05 -1.71
N ASN A 45 6.19 4.60 -1.64
CA ASN A 45 5.89 5.84 -0.89
C ASN A 45 4.81 5.64 0.17
N CYS A 46 4.71 4.44 0.75
CA CYS A 46 3.74 4.19 1.81
C CYS A 46 4.15 3.04 2.73
N VAL A 47 3.49 2.92 3.88
CA VAL A 47 3.67 1.80 4.80
C VAL A 47 2.38 0.99 4.88
N HIS A 48 2.50 -0.31 4.59
CA HIS A 48 1.42 -1.27 4.75
C HIS A 48 0.79 -1.19 6.17
N PRO A 49 -0.55 -1.20 6.32
CA PRO A 49 -1.58 -1.55 5.31
C PRO A 49 -2.14 -0.36 4.51
N TYR A 50 -1.46 0.78 4.48
CA TYR A 50 -1.93 1.99 3.78
C TYR A 50 -1.21 2.18 2.44
N TYR A 51 -1.97 2.50 1.39
CA TYR A 51 -1.47 2.68 0.02
C TYR A 51 -2.01 3.98 -0.58
N ILE A 52 -1.26 4.55 -1.52
CA ILE A 52 -1.62 5.78 -2.24
C ILE A 52 -2.20 5.41 -3.61
N MET A 53 -3.41 5.87 -3.92
CA MET A 53 -4.10 5.51 -5.16
C MET A 53 -3.37 6.01 -6.42
N GLU A 54 -2.79 7.20 -6.35
CA GLU A 54 -2.08 7.84 -7.46
C GLU A 54 -0.75 7.13 -7.80
N ASP A 55 -0.20 6.37 -6.86
CA ASP A 55 1.03 5.57 -7.04
C ASP A 55 0.74 4.16 -7.57
N ALA A 56 -0.53 3.83 -7.82
CA ALA A 56 -0.93 2.53 -8.31
C ALA A 56 -0.72 2.39 -9.82
N GLU A 57 -0.20 1.24 -10.24
CA GLU A 57 0.21 1.02 -11.62
C GLU A 57 -0.60 -0.08 -12.31
N ARG A 58 -0.90 0.08 -13.60
CA ARG A 58 -1.51 -1.00 -14.38
C ARG A 58 -0.43 -1.95 -14.87
N VAL A 59 -0.54 -3.21 -14.50
CA VAL A 59 0.41 -4.26 -14.87
C VAL A 59 -0.30 -5.47 -15.46
N TYR A 60 0.40 -6.25 -16.28
CA TYR A 60 -0.07 -7.55 -16.75
C TYR A 60 0.65 -8.66 -16.00
N ILE A 61 -0.11 -9.51 -15.31
CA ILE A 61 0.46 -10.64 -14.58
C ILE A 61 0.20 -11.93 -15.33
N ASN A 62 1.24 -12.75 -15.48
CA ASN A 62 1.10 -14.12 -15.95
C ASN A 62 0.59 -15.00 -14.82
N VAL A 63 -0.69 -15.36 -14.86
CA VAL A 63 -1.33 -16.13 -13.78
C VAL A 63 -0.86 -17.59 -13.74
N ASP A 64 -0.34 -18.13 -14.85
CA ASP A 64 0.23 -19.48 -14.89
C ASP A 64 1.52 -19.59 -14.05
N GLN A 65 2.15 -18.46 -13.68
CA GLN A 65 3.36 -18.41 -12.86
C GLN A 65 3.07 -18.11 -11.38
N VAL A 66 1.81 -17.83 -11.03
CA VAL A 66 1.41 -17.54 -9.66
C VAL A 66 1.16 -18.86 -8.94
N SER A 67 1.97 -19.17 -7.93
CA SER A 67 1.86 -20.42 -7.17
C SER A 67 0.76 -20.40 -6.11
N GLN A 68 0.42 -19.22 -5.59
CA GLN A 68 -0.59 -19.02 -4.57
C GLN A 68 -1.22 -17.65 -4.70
N ILE A 69 -2.50 -17.56 -4.31
CA ILE A 69 -3.24 -16.30 -4.25
C ILE A 69 -3.94 -16.27 -2.89
N SER A 70 -3.81 -15.16 -2.18
CA SER A 70 -4.56 -14.87 -0.96
C SER A 70 -5.22 -13.51 -1.03
N GLU A 71 -6.01 -13.15 -0.02
CA GLU A 71 -6.62 -11.83 0.12
C GLU A 71 -6.23 -11.17 1.44
N GLU A 72 -6.19 -9.85 1.43
CA GLU A 72 -5.85 -9.02 2.59
C GLU A 72 -6.70 -7.76 2.60
N GLU A 73 -6.98 -7.22 3.78
CA GLU A 73 -7.64 -5.91 3.92
C GLU A 73 -6.60 -4.80 4.03
N VAL A 74 -6.72 -3.80 3.16
CA VAL A 74 -5.83 -2.64 3.09
C VAL A 74 -6.63 -1.33 2.98
N PHE A 75 -5.95 -0.21 3.20
CA PHE A 75 -6.49 1.12 3.01
C PHE A 75 -5.85 1.75 1.79
N VAL A 76 -6.66 2.11 0.78
CA VAL A 76 -6.18 2.85 -0.40
C VAL A 76 -6.75 4.25 -0.30
N LEU A 77 -5.86 5.23 -0.21
CA LEU A 77 -6.19 6.63 0.06
C LEU A 77 -5.72 7.51 -1.10
N PRO A 78 -6.43 8.61 -1.42
CA PRO A 78 -5.86 9.68 -2.23
C PRO A 78 -4.62 10.27 -1.54
N SER A 79 -3.63 10.68 -2.32
CA SER A 79 -2.35 11.24 -1.84
C SER A 79 -2.55 12.38 -0.84
N VAL A 80 -3.51 13.26 -1.09
CA VAL A 80 -3.84 14.39 -0.21
C VAL A 80 -4.30 13.94 1.18
N GLU A 81 -5.13 12.89 1.24
CA GLU A 81 -5.61 12.35 2.52
C GLU A 81 -4.52 11.56 3.25
N TYR A 82 -3.69 10.84 2.49
CA TYR A 82 -2.52 10.15 3.04
C TYR A 82 -1.57 11.14 3.73
N ASP A 83 -1.19 12.21 3.03
CA ASP A 83 -0.28 13.23 3.56
C ASP A 83 -0.86 13.95 4.78
N ARG A 84 -2.16 14.25 4.76
CA ARG A 84 -2.85 14.87 5.89
C ARG A 84 -2.72 14.00 7.15
N ARG A 85 -3.00 12.70 7.04
CA ARG A 85 -2.89 11.74 8.16
C ARG A 85 -1.45 11.52 8.59
N LEU A 86 -0.51 11.50 7.64
CA LEU A 86 0.91 11.37 7.95
C LEU A 86 1.40 12.58 8.78
N CYS A 87 0.99 13.79 8.41
CA CYS A 87 1.30 15.02 9.12
C CYS A 87 0.82 14.97 10.59
N GLU A 88 -0.40 14.47 10.82
CA GLU A 88 -0.92 14.24 12.17
C GLU A 88 -0.05 13.25 12.96
N CYS A 89 0.36 12.14 12.34
CA CYS A 89 1.20 11.13 13.00
C CYS A 89 2.59 11.68 13.35
N VAL A 90 3.21 12.43 12.43
CA VAL A 90 4.52 13.08 12.67
C VAL A 90 4.42 14.05 13.85
N GLY A 91 3.39 14.89 13.88
CA GLY A 91 3.18 15.84 14.98
C GLY A 91 3.03 15.18 16.35
N CYS A 92 2.48 13.97 16.41
CA CYS A 92 2.30 13.23 17.66
C CYS A 92 3.54 12.40 18.07
N LEU A 93 4.25 11.78 17.13
CA LEU A 93 5.28 10.77 17.44
C LEU A 93 6.70 11.28 17.30
N CYS A 94 6.97 12.05 16.25
CA CYS A 94 8.33 12.47 15.92
C CYS A 94 8.86 13.52 16.91
N THR A 95 7.97 14.28 17.54
CA THR A 95 8.31 15.32 18.55
C THR A 95 9.07 14.77 19.76
N ASN A 96 8.92 13.48 20.07
CA ASN A 96 9.62 12.81 21.17
C ASN A 96 10.61 11.74 20.67
N CYS A 97 11.07 11.84 19.42
CA CYS A 97 11.95 10.87 18.80
C CYS A 97 13.38 11.42 18.72
N ALA A 98 14.36 10.68 19.25
CA ALA A 98 15.78 11.03 19.20
C ALA A 98 16.34 11.03 17.76
N ASN A 99 15.69 10.31 16.84
CA ASN A 99 16.06 10.24 15.43
C ASN A 99 15.33 11.29 14.57
N TYR A 100 14.50 12.14 15.17
CA TYR A 100 13.83 13.21 14.43
C TYR A 100 14.76 14.40 14.30
N GLU A 101 15.35 14.55 13.12
CA GLU A 101 16.07 15.76 12.73
C GLU A 101 15.02 16.74 12.19
N ASP A 102 14.66 17.73 13.01
CA ASP A 102 13.81 18.85 12.61
C ASP A 102 14.63 19.74 11.66
N ASP A 103 14.75 19.31 10.41
CA ASP A 103 15.24 20.16 9.34
C ASP A 103 14.26 21.33 9.26
N GLN A 104 14.62 22.48 9.85
CA GLN A 104 13.79 23.69 9.98
C GLN A 104 13.43 24.36 8.63
N ILE A 105 13.36 23.60 7.55
CA ILE A 105 12.92 23.99 6.24
C ILE A 105 11.73 23.07 5.94
N GLY A 106 10.54 23.57 6.24
CA GLY A 106 9.29 22.83 6.17
C GLY A 106 9.10 22.04 4.87
N GLU A 107 8.37 20.93 4.98
CA GLU A 107 8.01 19.95 3.93
C GLU A 107 8.80 18.63 3.87
N ASN A 108 9.44 18.17 4.95
CA ASN A 108 10.09 16.83 4.93
C ASN A 108 9.12 15.63 5.08
N PHE A 109 7.79 15.83 5.00
CA PHE A 109 6.79 14.76 5.15
C PHE A 109 6.94 13.63 4.13
N LYS A 110 7.33 13.97 2.89
CA LYS A 110 7.58 12.97 1.84
C LYS A 110 8.68 11.99 2.24
N GLY A 111 9.70 12.45 2.98
CA GLY A 111 10.81 11.61 3.48
C GLY A 111 10.43 10.67 4.62
N HIS A 112 9.18 10.71 5.10
CA HIS A 112 8.64 9.83 6.14
C HIS A 112 7.57 8.85 5.64
N ARG A 113 7.14 8.97 4.38
CA ARG A 113 6.04 8.18 3.83
C ARG A 113 6.33 6.67 3.83
N ASP A 114 7.60 6.28 3.73
CA ASP A 114 8.12 4.91 3.77
C ASP A 114 8.52 4.44 5.18
N LYS A 115 8.45 5.31 6.20
CA LYS A 115 8.98 5.06 7.54
C LYS A 115 7.92 5.01 8.63
N LEU A 116 6.86 5.81 8.49
CA LEU A 116 5.82 5.98 9.51
C LEU A 116 4.48 5.47 9.00
N CYS A 117 3.91 4.48 9.71
CA CYS A 117 2.58 3.98 9.45
C CYS A 117 1.52 5.01 9.93
N LEU A 118 0.40 5.09 9.22
CA LEU A 118 -0.71 6.01 9.56
C LEU A 118 -1.53 5.57 10.79
N ASP A 119 -1.16 4.47 11.42
CA ASP A 119 -1.64 4.06 12.75
C ASP A 119 -0.74 4.56 13.90
N GLY A 120 0.34 5.26 13.57
CA GLY A 120 1.30 5.78 14.52
C GLY A 120 2.46 4.85 14.85
N THR A 121 2.63 3.75 14.13
CA THR A 121 3.77 2.84 14.31
C THR A 121 4.96 3.29 13.46
N CYS A 122 6.14 3.43 14.08
CA CYS A 122 7.40 3.68 13.39
C CYS A 122 8.49 2.75 13.94
N TYR A 123 9.07 1.92 13.07
CA TYR A 123 10.11 0.95 13.46
C TYR A 123 11.44 1.61 13.84
N ALA A 124 11.66 2.85 13.40
CA ALA A 124 12.85 3.64 13.72
C ALA A 124 12.61 4.60 14.89
N TYR A 125 11.49 4.50 15.60
CA TYR A 125 11.22 5.36 16.74
C TYR A 125 12.14 5.03 17.91
N THR A 126 12.85 6.04 18.40
CA THR A 126 13.67 5.97 19.61
C THR A 126 13.24 7.09 20.55
N PRO A 127 12.73 6.80 21.76
CA PRO A 127 12.33 7.85 22.69
C PRO A 127 13.54 8.67 23.18
N VAL A 128 13.34 9.98 23.39
CA VAL A 128 14.29 10.88 24.07
C VAL A 128 14.16 10.77 25.59
#